data_AF-A0A2H0AFS5-F1
#
_entry.id   AF-A0A2H0AFS5-F1
#
_cell.length_a   1.000
_cell.length_b   1.000
_cell.length_c   1.000
_cell.angle_alpha   90.00
_cell.angle_beta   90.00
_cell.angle_gamma   90.00
#
_symmetry.space_group_name_H-M   'P 1'
#
loop_
_entity.id
_entity.type
_entity.pdbx_description
1 polymer ?
#
loop_
_entity_poly.entity_id
_entity_poly.type
_entity_poly.pdbx_seq_one_letter_code
_entity_poly.pdbx_strand_id
1 'polypeptide(L)'
;MNDFLQIITHLVTIVGLPLAIWLYLQEQRRARHERAYGAWHTLDNQYLHFLELCLARPELDVLDSPLPDSGEATPARIRQERVLFGMLLGLFQRAYVMYNDQTTDVEERQWSEWVARMREFGARENFRLVWLELGPRFDAEFVSFMDELMAPDAPLQYPISCPIN
;
A
#
# COMPACT_ATOMS: atom_id res chain seq x y z
N MET A 1 -49.57 36.86 -20.22
CA MET A 1 -48.85 35.66 -20.72
C MET A 1 -47.34 35.79 -20.53
N ASN A 2 -46.74 36.96 -20.76
CA ASN A 2 -45.30 37.20 -20.56
C ASN A 2 -44.85 37.17 -19.09
N ASP A 3 -45.68 37.63 -18.16
CA ASP A 3 -45.30 37.65 -16.73
C ASP A 3 -45.18 36.25 -16.13
N PHE A 4 -46.04 35.33 -16.58
CA PHE A 4 -46.00 33.93 -16.14
C PHE A 4 -44.72 33.24 -16.62
N LEU A 5 -44.27 33.55 -17.84
CA LEU A 5 -42.99 33.08 -18.35
C LEU A 5 -41.83 33.66 -17.54
N GLN A 6 -41.84 34.95 -17.22
CA GLN A 6 -40.78 35.58 -16.43
C GLN A 6 -40.63 34.97 -15.02
N ILE A 7 -41.75 34.70 -14.35
CA ILE A 7 -41.77 34.05 -13.02
C ILE A 7 -41.17 32.64 -13.11
N ILE A 8 -41.51 31.86 -14.13
CA ILE A 8 -40.96 30.52 -14.34
C ILE A 8 -39.45 30.58 -14.58
N THR A 9 -38.97 31.47 -15.46
CA THR A 9 -37.53 31.55 -15.75
C THR A 9 -36.74 31.95 -14.52
N HIS A 10 -37.24 32.90 -13.71
CA HIS A 10 -36.61 33.31 -12.45
C HIS A 10 -36.59 32.20 -11.41
N LEU A 11 -37.68 31.44 -11.29
CA LEU A 11 -37.77 30.33 -10.34
C LEU A 11 -36.81 29.19 -10.71
N VAL A 12 -36.68 28.89 -12.01
CA VAL A 12 -35.74 27.89 -12.51
C VAL A 12 -34.29 28.27 -12.24
N THR A 13 -33.89 29.54 -12.37
CA THR A 13 -32.51 29.96 -12.03
C THR A 13 -32.24 29.93 -10.53
N ILE A 14 -33.21 30.37 -9.71
CA ILE A 14 -33.07 30.38 -8.24
C ILE A 14 -32.96 28.97 -7.67
N VAL A 15 -33.64 27.98 -8.26
CA VAL A 15 -33.61 26.59 -7.79
C VAL A 15 -32.55 25.76 -8.51
N GLY A 16 -32.38 25.96 -9.81
CA GLY A 16 -31.49 25.17 -10.66
C GLY A 16 -30.01 25.37 -10.33
N LEU A 17 -29.58 26.61 -10.05
CA LEU A 17 -28.17 26.87 -9.75
C LEU A 17 -27.74 26.27 -8.40
N PRO A 18 -28.47 26.45 -7.28
CA PRO A 18 -28.14 25.79 -6.03
C PRO A 18 -28.21 24.26 -6.11
N LEU A 19 -29.20 23.71 -6.84
CA LEU A 19 -29.32 22.26 -7.03
C LEU A 19 -28.12 21.71 -7.82
N ALA A 20 -27.69 22.40 -8.89
CA ALA A 20 -26.51 22.03 -9.66
C ALA A 20 -25.23 22.09 -8.81
N ILE A 21 -25.06 23.13 -7.98
CA ILE A 21 -23.94 23.24 -7.05
C ILE A 21 -23.99 22.11 -6.01
N TRP A 22 -25.16 21.80 -5.47
CA TRP A 22 -25.32 20.73 -4.48
C TRP A 22 -24.98 19.35 -5.07
N LEU A 23 -25.52 19.03 -6.25
CA LEU A 23 -25.20 17.80 -6.97
C LEU A 23 -23.70 17.73 -7.31
N TYR A 24 -23.10 18.84 -7.77
CA TYR A 24 -21.67 18.92 -8.05
C TYR A 24 -20.84 18.66 -6.79
N LEU A 25 -21.18 19.24 -5.64
CA LEU A 25 -20.48 19.02 -4.38
C LEU A 25 -20.65 17.57 -3.88
N GLN A 26 -21.83 16.98 -4.05
CA GLN A 26 -22.09 15.59 -3.70
C GLN A 26 -21.25 14.64 -4.57
N GLU A 27 -21.21 14.90 -5.88
CA GLU A 27 -20.41 14.13 -6.83
C GLU A 27 -18.92 14.29 -6.57
N GLN A 28 -18.46 15.51 -6.25
CA GLN A 28 -17.06 15.78 -5.92
C GLN A 28 -16.65 15.17 -4.56
N ARG A 29 -17.59 15.00 -3.62
CA ARG A 29 -17.36 14.22 -2.39
C ARG A 29 -17.29 12.73 -2.69
N ARG A 30 -18.22 12.18 -3.48
CA ARG A 30 -18.19 10.78 -3.92
C ARG A 30 -16.91 10.44 -4.69
N ALA A 31 -16.52 11.26 -5.65
CA ALA A 31 -15.30 11.07 -6.43
C ALA A 31 -14.02 11.15 -5.57
N ARG A 32 -14.03 11.92 -4.46
CA ARG A 32 -12.92 11.92 -3.49
C ARG A 32 -12.86 10.60 -2.73
N HIS A 33 -14.00 10.08 -2.26
CA HIS A 33 -14.06 8.76 -1.63
C HIS A 33 -13.68 7.64 -2.60
N GLU A 34 -14.20 7.63 -3.83
CA GLU A 34 -13.88 6.59 -4.82
C GLU A 34 -12.42 6.59 -5.26
N ARG A 35 -11.77 7.77 -5.38
CA ARG A 35 -10.33 7.82 -5.64
C ARG A 35 -9.51 7.24 -4.49
N ALA A 36 -9.91 7.49 -3.24
CA ALA A 36 -9.29 6.85 -2.09
C ALA A 36 -9.48 5.32 -2.12
N TYR A 37 -10.70 4.84 -2.39
CA TYR A 37 -10.99 3.40 -2.52
C TYR A 37 -10.28 2.71 -3.70
N GLY A 38 -10.11 3.38 -4.83
CA GLY A 38 -9.46 2.81 -6.02
C GLY A 38 -7.97 2.51 -5.82
N ALA A 39 -7.27 3.36 -5.06
CA ALA A 39 -5.87 3.14 -4.70
C ALA A 39 -5.73 1.95 -3.74
N TRP A 40 -6.65 1.84 -2.77
CA TRP A 40 -6.71 0.75 -1.80
C TRP A 40 -6.93 -0.62 -2.45
N HIS A 41 -7.90 -0.74 -3.35
CA HIS A 41 -8.18 -2.00 -4.05
C HIS A 41 -6.98 -2.50 -4.87
N THR A 42 -6.08 -1.61 -5.29
CA THR A 42 -4.93 -2.02 -6.12
C THR A 42 -3.85 -2.71 -5.29
N LEU A 43 -3.57 -2.25 -4.06
CA LEU A 43 -2.58 -2.87 -3.17
C LEU A 43 -3.05 -4.23 -2.66
N ASP A 44 -4.29 -4.31 -2.18
CA ASP A 44 -4.85 -5.57 -1.67
C ASP A 44 -4.88 -6.65 -2.75
N ASN A 45 -5.32 -6.30 -3.97
CA ASN A 45 -5.32 -7.25 -5.08
C ASN A 45 -3.90 -7.75 -5.44
N GLN A 46 -2.89 -6.89 -5.34
CA GLN A 46 -1.50 -7.28 -5.58
C GLN A 46 -0.97 -8.19 -4.48
N TYR A 47 -1.37 -7.95 -3.23
CA TYR A 47 -1.03 -8.83 -2.12
C TYR A 47 -1.71 -10.20 -2.25
N LEU A 48 -3.01 -10.23 -2.57
CA LEU A 48 -3.73 -11.48 -2.83
C LEU A 48 -3.07 -12.28 -3.96
N HIS A 49 -2.67 -11.60 -5.04
CA HIS A 49 -1.95 -12.25 -6.13
C HIS A 49 -0.60 -12.84 -5.68
N PHE A 50 0.15 -12.14 -4.83
CA PHE A 50 1.37 -12.68 -4.23
C PHE A 50 1.08 -13.93 -3.40
N LEU A 51 0.02 -13.91 -2.58
CA LEU A 51 -0.39 -15.06 -1.76
C LEU A 51 -0.80 -16.26 -2.62
N GLU A 52 -1.53 -16.05 -3.71
CA GLU A 52 -1.88 -17.09 -4.68
C GLU A 52 -0.64 -17.74 -5.29
N LEU A 53 0.37 -16.94 -5.64
CA LEU A 53 1.63 -17.43 -6.19
C LEU A 53 2.45 -18.22 -5.16
N CYS A 54 2.40 -17.82 -3.89
CA CYS A 54 3.03 -18.56 -2.79
C CYS A 54 2.30 -19.87 -2.52
N LEU A 55 0.96 -19.86 -2.56
CA LEU A 55 0.13 -21.06 -2.39
C LEU A 55 0.35 -22.07 -3.52
N ALA A 56 0.63 -21.60 -4.74
CA ALA A 56 0.97 -22.44 -5.88
C ALA A 56 2.36 -23.09 -5.77
N ARG A 57 3.22 -22.62 -4.85
CA ARG A 57 4.58 -23.12 -4.60
C ARG A 57 4.84 -23.25 -3.09
N PRO A 58 4.06 -24.11 -2.39
CA PRO A 58 4.11 -24.22 -0.93
C PRO A 58 5.47 -24.68 -0.38
N GLU A 59 6.31 -25.23 -1.26
CA GLU A 59 7.64 -25.71 -0.94
C GLU A 59 8.71 -24.61 -0.87
N LEU A 60 8.37 -23.36 -1.21
CA LEU A 60 9.26 -22.20 -1.12
C LEU A 60 9.10 -21.49 0.23
N ASP A 61 10.22 -21.04 0.81
CA ASP A 61 10.19 -20.32 2.08
C ASP A 61 9.89 -18.83 1.88
N VAL A 62 8.69 -18.51 1.38
CA VAL A 62 8.30 -17.14 0.93
C VAL A 62 7.07 -16.59 1.63
N LEU A 63 6.32 -17.42 2.36
CA LEU A 63 5.18 -17.02 3.18
C LEU A 63 5.64 -16.45 4.51
N ASP A 64 4.76 -15.73 5.19
CA ASP A 64 4.98 -15.02 6.46
C ASP A 64 5.57 -15.95 7.55
N SER A 65 5.15 -17.22 7.56
CA SER A 65 5.71 -18.24 8.46
C SER A 65 6.95 -18.88 7.84
N PRO A 66 8.10 -18.92 8.54
CA PRO A 66 9.27 -19.64 8.08
C PRO A 66 8.98 -21.14 7.99
N LEU A 67 9.45 -21.78 6.93
CA LEU A 67 9.39 -23.21 6.72
C LEU A 67 10.68 -23.85 7.27
N PRO A 68 10.64 -24.58 8.40
CA PRO A 68 11.84 -25.06 9.08
C PRO A 68 12.66 -26.11 8.32
N ASP A 69 12.11 -26.66 7.23
CA ASP A 69 12.77 -27.68 6.41
C ASP A 69 12.34 -27.52 4.94
N SER A 70 12.75 -26.40 4.32
CA SER A 70 12.41 -26.12 2.91
C SER A 70 13.11 -27.06 1.91
N GLY A 71 13.92 -28.01 2.38
CA GLY A 71 14.66 -28.96 1.54
C GLY A 71 15.86 -28.32 0.84
N GLU A 72 16.41 -29.01 -0.17
CA GLU A 72 17.64 -28.57 -0.84
C GLU A 72 17.43 -27.29 -1.68
N ALA A 73 18.35 -26.33 -1.53
CA ALA A 73 18.33 -25.05 -2.23
C ALA A 73 18.79 -25.19 -3.69
N THR A 74 17.88 -25.66 -4.55
CA THR A 74 18.16 -25.76 -6.00
C THR A 74 18.21 -24.36 -6.64
N PRO A 75 19.07 -24.11 -7.65
CA PRO A 75 19.12 -22.81 -8.35
C PRO A 75 17.77 -22.32 -8.91
N ALA A 76 16.88 -23.24 -9.28
CA ALA A 76 15.52 -22.91 -9.72
C ALA A 76 14.66 -22.34 -8.58
N ARG A 77 14.75 -22.93 -7.38
CA ARG A 77 14.02 -22.47 -6.19
C ARG A 77 14.48 -21.09 -5.75
N ILE A 78 15.80 -20.89 -5.61
CA ILE A 78 16.39 -19.59 -5.27
C ILE A 78 15.92 -18.50 -6.25
N ARG A 79 15.87 -18.82 -7.55
CA ARG A 79 15.36 -17.90 -8.57
C ARG A 79 13.88 -17.58 -8.39
N GLN A 80 13.04 -18.56 -8.06
CA GLN A 80 11.61 -18.35 -7.81
C GLN A 80 11.37 -17.53 -6.54
N GLU A 81 12.05 -17.85 -5.43
CA GLU A 81 11.99 -17.09 -4.18
C GLU A 81 12.37 -15.64 -4.42
N ARG A 82 13.48 -15.41 -5.14
CA ARG A 82 13.92 -14.06 -5.49
C ARG A 82 12.88 -13.27 -6.28
N VAL A 83 12.18 -13.91 -7.22
CA VAL A 83 11.11 -13.24 -8.00
C VAL A 83 9.93 -12.89 -7.10
N LEU A 84 9.53 -13.80 -6.19
CA LEU A 84 8.43 -13.57 -5.26
C LEU A 84 8.77 -12.47 -4.25
N PHE A 85 9.97 -12.49 -3.68
CA PHE A 85 10.44 -11.41 -2.81
C PHE A 85 10.59 -10.09 -3.56
N GLY A 86 11.02 -10.08 -4.82
CA GLY A 86 11.01 -8.88 -5.65
C GLY A 86 9.60 -8.29 -5.83
N MET A 87 8.59 -9.15 -6.01
CA MET A 87 7.18 -8.73 -6.07
C MET A 87 6.72 -8.15 -4.72
N LEU A 88 7.06 -8.81 -3.61
CA LEU A 88 6.75 -8.36 -2.25
C LEU A 88 7.41 -7.01 -1.92
N LEU A 89 8.68 -6.82 -2.29
CA LEU A 89 9.39 -5.55 -2.12
C LEU A 89 8.73 -4.41 -2.92
N GLY A 90 8.28 -4.67 -4.14
CA GLY A 90 7.51 -3.70 -4.92
C GLY A 90 6.14 -3.37 -4.29
N LEU A 91 5.54 -4.31 -3.56
CA LEU A 91 4.34 -4.05 -2.77
C LEU A 91 4.66 -3.17 -1.55
N PHE A 92 5.73 -3.50 -0.81
CA PHE A 92 6.18 -2.71 0.34
C PHE A 92 6.53 -1.27 -0.03
N GLN A 93 7.21 -1.04 -1.16
CA GLN A 93 7.50 0.32 -1.62
C GLN A 93 6.21 1.11 -1.86
N ARG A 94 5.19 0.50 -2.48
CA ARG A 94 3.92 1.18 -2.73
C ARG A 94 3.14 1.44 -1.45
N ALA A 95 3.18 0.51 -0.49
CA ALA A 95 2.62 0.72 0.85
C ALA A 95 3.33 1.87 1.57
N TYR A 96 4.67 1.94 1.50
CA TYR A 96 5.46 3.04 2.06
C TYR A 96 5.03 4.39 1.45
N VAL A 97 4.99 4.50 0.13
CA VAL A 97 4.55 5.74 -0.55
C VAL A 97 3.12 6.12 -0.19
N MET A 98 2.23 5.15 0.02
CA MET A 98 0.82 5.42 0.31
C MET A 98 0.58 5.85 1.75
N TYR A 99 1.26 5.23 2.72
CA TYR A 99 0.89 5.32 4.13
C TYR A 99 1.91 6.00 5.05
N ASN A 100 3.17 6.15 4.64
CA ASN A 100 4.23 6.63 5.53
C ASN A 100 4.04 8.08 6.04
N ASP A 101 3.30 8.92 5.29
CA ASP A 101 3.06 10.33 5.63
C ASP A 101 1.56 10.62 5.92
N GLN A 102 0.78 9.60 6.24
CA GLN A 102 -0.64 9.76 6.50
C GLN A 102 -0.93 10.08 7.97
N THR A 103 -1.95 10.91 8.19
CA THR A 103 -2.27 11.50 9.51
C THR A 103 -3.61 11.02 10.08
N THR A 104 -4.33 10.13 9.39
CA THR A 104 -5.58 9.58 9.93
C THR A 104 -5.33 8.33 10.75
N ASP A 105 -6.05 8.16 11.86
CA ASP A 105 -5.94 6.99 12.76
C ASP A 105 -6.08 5.63 12.03
N VAL A 106 -6.86 5.58 10.94
CA VAL A 106 -7.07 4.35 10.15
C VAL A 106 -5.83 4.04 9.32
N GLU A 107 -5.27 5.04 8.65
CA GLU A 107 -4.06 4.89 7.84
C GLU A 107 -2.84 4.59 8.71
N GLU A 108 -2.74 5.19 9.91
CA GLU A 108 -1.68 4.87 10.89
C GLU A 108 -1.72 3.41 11.34
N ARG A 109 -2.91 2.87 11.61
CA ARG A 109 -3.06 1.45 11.97
C ARG A 109 -2.61 0.54 10.84
N GLN A 110 -3.03 0.84 9.62
CA GLN A 110 -2.62 0.04 8.45
C GLN A 110 -1.14 0.14 8.16
N TRP A 111 -0.57 1.33 8.32
CA TRP A 111 0.85 1.51 8.22
C TRP A 111 1.58 0.63 9.23
N SER A 112 1.14 0.62 10.49
CA SER A 112 1.75 -0.22 11.53
C SER A 112 1.71 -1.71 11.20
N GLU A 113 0.65 -2.20 10.55
CA GLU A 113 0.56 -3.58 10.07
C GLU A 113 1.56 -3.87 8.94
N TRP A 114 1.71 -2.94 7.99
CA TRP A 114 2.72 -3.05 6.94
C TRP A 114 4.14 -3.04 7.50
N VAL A 115 4.44 -2.16 8.46
CA VAL A 115 5.75 -2.10 9.13
C VAL A 115 6.04 -3.39 9.89
N ALA A 116 5.07 -3.94 10.61
CA ALA A 116 5.21 -5.22 11.31
C ALA A 116 5.56 -6.35 10.33
N ARG A 117 4.83 -6.45 9.20
CA ARG A 117 5.11 -7.43 8.16
C ARG A 117 6.50 -7.25 7.54
N MET A 118 6.88 -6.02 7.18
CA MET A 118 8.23 -5.73 6.65
C MET A 118 9.33 -6.15 7.62
N ARG A 119 9.12 -5.97 8.93
CA ARG A 119 10.04 -6.41 9.97
C ARG A 119 10.13 -7.93 10.09
N GLU A 120 8.99 -8.62 10.06
CA GLU A 120 8.95 -10.10 10.07
C GLU A 120 9.72 -10.69 8.89
N PHE A 121 9.50 -10.17 7.67
CA PHE A 121 10.28 -10.58 6.51
C PHE A 121 11.75 -10.15 6.61
N GLY A 122 12.00 -8.93 7.09
CA GLY A 122 13.34 -8.38 7.31
C GLY A 122 14.16 -9.16 8.35
N ALA A 123 13.54 -9.93 9.24
CA ALA A 123 14.26 -10.80 10.17
C ALA A 123 14.86 -12.05 9.50
N ARG A 124 14.42 -12.40 8.29
CA ARG A 124 14.76 -13.66 7.63
C ARG A 124 16.00 -13.55 6.75
N GLU A 125 16.85 -14.56 6.82
CA GLU A 125 18.11 -14.58 6.06
C GLU A 125 17.89 -14.55 4.55
N ASN A 126 16.97 -15.38 4.04
CA ASN A 126 16.67 -15.46 2.62
C ASN A 126 16.13 -14.13 2.05
N PHE A 127 15.27 -13.45 2.80
CA PHE A 127 14.79 -12.12 2.43
C PHE A 127 15.92 -11.08 2.43
N ARG A 128 16.79 -11.07 3.47
CA ARG A 128 17.94 -10.17 3.53
C ARG A 128 18.91 -10.36 2.37
N LEU A 129 19.15 -11.61 1.95
CA LEU A 129 19.98 -11.89 0.77
C LEU A 129 19.39 -11.29 -0.50
N VAL A 130 18.07 -11.38 -0.68
CA VAL A 130 17.38 -10.76 -1.82
C VAL A 130 17.38 -9.24 -1.71
N TRP A 131 17.21 -8.69 -0.50
CA TRP A 131 17.31 -7.25 -0.26
C TRP A 131 18.68 -6.69 -0.65
N LEU A 132 19.77 -7.38 -0.32
CA LEU A 132 21.11 -6.96 -0.73
C LEU A 132 21.28 -6.88 -2.27
N GLU A 133 20.60 -7.76 -3.02
CA GLU A 133 20.65 -7.76 -4.49
C GLU A 133 19.70 -6.72 -5.13
N LEU A 134 18.48 -6.60 -4.61
CA LEU A 134 17.40 -5.85 -5.24
C LEU A 134 17.15 -4.48 -4.60
N GLY A 135 17.42 -4.32 -3.31
CA GLY A 135 17.22 -3.11 -2.51
C GLY A 135 17.75 -1.84 -3.18
N PRO A 136 19.00 -1.82 -3.69
CA PRO A 136 19.56 -0.64 -4.34
C PRO A 136 18.82 -0.16 -5.62
N ARG A 137 17.85 -0.92 -6.12
CA ARG A 137 17.03 -0.55 -7.29
C ARG A 137 15.76 0.23 -6.92
N PHE A 138 15.41 0.26 -5.63
CA PHE A 138 14.22 0.95 -5.13
C PHE A 138 14.53 2.42 -4.82
N ASP A 139 13.48 3.18 -4.50
CA ASP A 139 13.60 4.58 -4.10
C ASP A 139 14.46 4.77 -2.84
N ALA A 140 15.26 5.83 -2.78
CA ALA A 140 16.26 6.05 -1.73
C ALA A 140 15.64 6.22 -0.33
N GLU A 141 14.46 6.82 -0.22
CA GLU A 141 13.77 6.97 1.07
C GLU A 141 13.28 5.61 1.58
N PHE A 142 12.68 4.82 0.69
CA PHE A 142 12.25 3.46 1.02
C PHE A 142 13.44 2.56 1.39
N VAL A 143 14.56 2.67 0.68
CA VAL A 143 15.79 1.92 1.01
C VAL A 143 16.29 2.28 2.40
N SER A 144 16.38 3.58 2.71
CA SER A 144 16.82 4.05 4.03
C SER A 144 15.90 3.55 5.14
N PHE A 145 14.59 3.64 4.92
CA PHE A 145 13.58 3.12 5.85
C PHE A 145 13.72 1.61 6.10
N MET A 146 13.86 0.81 5.04
CA MET A 146 14.01 -0.63 5.16
C MET A 146 15.33 -1.03 5.85
N ASP A 147 16.43 -0.36 5.52
CA ASP A 147 17.73 -0.60 6.16
C ASP A 147 17.69 -0.28 7.66
N GLU A 148 17.03 0.82 8.05
CA GLU A 148 16.81 1.17 9.46
C GLU A 148 15.91 0.13 10.15
N LEU A 149 14.82 -0.29 9.50
CA LEU A 149 13.89 -1.28 10.04
C LEU A 149 14.56 -2.65 10.25
N MET A 150 15.52 -3.00 9.39
CA MET A 150 16.27 -4.26 9.45
C MET A 150 17.55 -4.16 10.29
N ALA A 151 17.87 -3.02 10.88
CA ALA A 151 19.02 -2.88 11.75
C ALA A 151 18.90 -3.80 12.98
N PRO A 152 20.01 -4.39 13.48
CA PRO A 152 19.99 -5.27 14.64
C PRO A 152 19.43 -4.60 15.90
N ASP A 153 19.65 -3.29 16.03
CA ASP A 153 19.24 -2.47 17.17
C ASP A 153 17.91 -1.74 16.93
N ALA A 154 17.16 -2.10 15.88
CA ALA A 154 15.92 -1.44 15.54
C ALA A 154 14.91 -1.53 16.70
N PRO A 155 14.30 -0.41 17.13
CA PRO A 155 13.38 -0.39 18.27
C PRO A 155 12.24 -1.37 18.04
N LEU A 156 11.93 -2.20 19.04
CA LEU A 156 10.89 -3.24 18.97
C LEU A 156 9.47 -2.67 18.83
N GLN A 157 9.29 -1.37 19.07
CA GLN A 157 8.00 -0.70 19.06
C GLN A 157 8.05 0.48 18.09
N TYR A 158 7.21 0.41 17.06
CA TYR A 158 6.85 1.58 16.25
C TYR A 158 5.99 2.50 17.15
N PRO A 159 6.34 3.80 17.30
CA PRO A 159 6.45 4.73 16.19
C PRO A 159 7.86 5.28 16.05
N ILE A 160 8.44 5.15 14.86
CA ILE A 160 9.45 6.12 14.43
C ILE A 160 8.63 7.35 14.08
N SER A 161 8.64 8.35 14.94
CA SER A 161 8.10 9.66 14.60
C SER A 161 8.76 10.08 13.28
N CYS A 162 7.97 10.08 12.20
CA CYS A 162 8.39 10.58 10.89
C CYS A 162 9.10 11.92 11.12
N PRO A 163 10.33 12.14 10.63
CA PRO A 163 10.94 13.45 10.68
C PRO A 163 10.11 14.36 9.78
N ILE A 164 9.15 15.06 10.39
CA ILE A 164 8.40 16.14 9.75
C ILE A 164 9.43 17.18 9.33
N ASN A 165 9.57 17.38 8.02
CA ASN A 165 10.31 18.50 7.46
C ASN A 165 9.34 19.40 6.71
#